data_AF-A0A962C835-F1
#
_entry.id   AF-A0A962C835-F1
#
_cell.length_a   1.000
_cell.length_b   1.000
_cell.length_c   1.000
_cell.angle_alpha   90.00
_cell.angle_beta   90.00
_cell.angle_gamma   90.00
#
_symmetry.space_group_name_H-M   'P 1'
#
loop_
_entity.id
_entity.type
_entity.pdbx_description
1 polymer ?
#
loop_
_entity_poly.entity_id
_entity_poly.type
_entity_poly.pdbx_seq_one_letter_code
_entity_poly.pdbx_strand_id
1 'polypeptide(L)'
;MARARCAVGETLKVREQERAVQKLIAGLCLSWLIAASPAHAEPPQVVAMVDSPGKVLHVELSLDEGRIAYSISRLGVPVIAPSRLGFLLRNTEKLERNFALATQSTRSVDETWEQPWGETRTVRNHYSELSARFTEQVKL
;
A
#
# COMPACT_ATOMS: atom_id res chain seq x y z
N MET A 1 -87.60 -16.24 -20.68
CA MET A 1 -87.45 -14.99 -19.91
C MET A 1 -86.17 -15.07 -19.07
N ALA A 2 -85.55 -13.91 -18.83
CA ALA A 2 -84.41 -13.64 -17.95
C ALA A 2 -82.99 -14.02 -18.44
N ARG A 3 -82.20 -12.96 -18.58
CA ARG A 3 -80.83 -12.84 -19.08
C ARG A 3 -79.78 -13.27 -18.06
N ALA A 4 -78.61 -13.67 -18.58
CA ALA A 4 -77.33 -13.71 -17.89
C ALA A 4 -76.89 -12.34 -17.33
N ARG A 5 -76.17 -12.33 -16.20
CA ARG A 5 -75.08 -11.37 -15.91
C ARG A 5 -74.26 -11.74 -14.66
N CYS A 6 -72.97 -11.42 -14.77
CA CYS A 6 -71.98 -11.12 -13.71
C CYS A 6 -71.28 -12.26 -12.94
N ALA A 7 -70.01 -12.53 -13.31
CA ALA A 7 -68.94 -12.93 -12.39
C ALA A 7 -67.54 -12.84 -13.07
N VAL A 8 -67.12 -11.65 -13.52
CA VAL A 8 -65.76 -11.47 -14.15
C VAL A 8 -64.98 -10.27 -13.60
N GLY A 9 -65.57 -9.44 -12.72
CA GLY A 9 -64.95 -8.16 -12.30
C GLY A 9 -63.95 -8.23 -11.14
N GLU A 10 -63.99 -9.28 -10.31
CA GLU A 10 -63.29 -9.26 -9.01
C GLU A 10 -61.89 -9.88 -9.02
N THR A 11 -61.58 -10.71 -10.02
CA THR A 11 -60.32 -11.48 -10.06
C THR A 11 -59.16 -10.75 -10.76
N LEU A 12 -59.43 -9.71 -11.56
CA LEU A 12 -58.37 -8.92 -12.22
C LEU A 12 -57.67 -7.94 -11.28
N LYS A 13 -58.39 -7.39 -10.29
CA LYS A 13 -57.86 -6.34 -9.41
C LYS A 13 -56.79 -6.86 -8.43
N VAL A 14 -56.86 -8.14 -8.06
CA VAL A 14 -55.88 -8.80 -7.17
C VAL A 14 -54.54 -9.01 -7.89
N ARG A 15 -54.55 -9.44 -9.16
CA ARG A 15 -53.31 -9.70 -9.93
C ARG A 15 -52.50 -8.44 -10.27
N GLU A 16 -53.16 -7.28 -10.31
CA GLU A 16 -52.50 -6.00 -10.64
C GLU A 16 -51.81 -5.38 -9.41
N GLN A 17 -52.39 -5.57 -8.23
CA GLN A 17 -51.83 -5.12 -6.94
C GLN A 17 -50.57 -5.90 -6.53
N GLU A 18 -50.52 -7.20 -6.81
CA GLU A 18 -49.35 -8.06 -6.52
C GLU A 18 -48.11 -7.65 -7.34
N ARG A 19 -48.30 -7.20 -8.60
CA ARG A 19 -47.20 -6.73 -9.45
C ARG A 19 -46.63 -5.38 -8.99
N ALA A 20 -47.44 -4.54 -8.34
CA ALA A 20 -47.01 -3.23 -7.86
C ALA A 20 -46.13 -3.35 -6.60
N VAL A 21 -46.51 -4.23 -5.65
CA VAL A 21 -45.73 -4.50 -4.43
C VAL A 21 -44.41 -5.20 -4.76
N GLN A 22 -44.41 -6.12 -5.74
CA GLN A 22 -43.19 -6.84 -6.14
C GLN A 22 -42.17 -5.94 -6.85
N LYS A 23 -42.61 -4.88 -7.56
CA LYS A 23 -41.72 -3.87 -8.13
C LYS A 23 -41.14 -2.92 -7.07
N LEU A 24 -41.87 -2.69 -5.97
CA LEU A 24 -41.42 -1.83 -4.88
C LEU A 24 -40.42 -2.53 -3.93
N ILE A 25 -40.56 -3.85 -3.71
CA ILE A 25 -39.62 -4.63 -2.87
C ILE A 25 -38.31 -4.94 -3.63
N ALA A 26 -38.37 -5.17 -4.94
CA ALA A 26 -37.18 -5.38 -5.76
C ALA A 26 -36.28 -4.12 -5.90
N GLY A 27 -36.85 -2.92 -5.75
CA GLY A 27 -36.12 -1.66 -5.82
C GLY A 27 -35.41 -1.24 -4.53
N LEU A 28 -35.86 -1.73 -3.37
CA LEU A 28 -35.32 -1.32 -2.06
C LEU A 28 -34.25 -2.26 -1.51
N CYS A 29 -34.16 -3.51 -1.99
CA CYS A 29 -33.11 -4.45 -1.60
C CYS A 29 -31.84 -4.38 -2.47
N LEU A 30 -31.89 -3.69 -3.61
CA LEU A 30 -30.72 -3.55 -4.51
C LEU A 30 -29.83 -2.34 -4.14
N SER A 31 -30.25 -1.47 -3.22
CA SER A 31 -29.50 -0.30 -2.76
C SER A 31 -28.82 -0.50 -1.40
N TRP A 32 -28.85 -1.70 -0.83
CA TRP A 32 -28.27 -2.01 0.50
C TRP A 32 -27.25 -3.15 0.48
N LEU A 33 -26.49 -3.26 -0.62
CA LEU A 33 -25.46 -4.30 -0.80
C LEU A 33 -24.10 -3.77 -1.29
N ILE A 34 -23.81 -2.48 -1.09
CA ILE A 34 -22.49 -1.90 -1.38
C ILE A 34 -22.04 -1.04 -0.20
N ALA A 35 -21.47 -1.66 0.82
CA ALA A 35 -20.50 -1.01 1.70
C ALA A 35 -19.77 -2.02 2.62
N ALA A 36 -19.39 -3.19 2.09
CA ALA A 36 -18.32 -3.96 2.70
C ALA A 36 -17.03 -3.58 1.95
N SER A 37 -16.53 -2.37 2.20
CA SER A 37 -15.18 -2.03 1.75
C SER A 37 -14.23 -2.91 2.56
N PRO A 38 -13.48 -3.84 1.94
CA PRO A 38 -12.39 -4.47 2.66
C PRO A 38 -11.47 -3.34 3.12
N ALA A 39 -11.06 -3.40 4.39
CA ALA A 39 -10.02 -2.53 4.91
C ALA A 39 -8.78 -2.77 4.05
N HIS A 40 -8.57 -1.93 3.04
CA HIS A 40 -7.36 -1.94 2.25
C HIS A 40 -6.28 -1.41 3.17
N ALA A 41 -5.43 -2.29 3.66
CA ALA A 41 -4.13 -1.87 4.14
C ALA A 41 -3.43 -1.23 2.94
N GLU A 42 -3.23 0.08 2.99
CA GLU A 42 -2.50 0.78 1.94
C GLU A 42 -1.08 0.20 1.91
N PRO A 43 -0.63 -0.35 0.76
CA PRO A 43 0.69 -0.93 0.70
C PRO A 43 1.72 0.15 1.02
N PRO A 44 2.79 -0.17 1.79
CA PRO A 44 3.81 0.80 2.15
C PRO A 44 4.33 1.50 0.90
N GLN A 45 4.34 2.84 0.93
CA GLN A 45 4.72 3.64 -0.22
C GLN A 45 6.24 3.57 -0.40
N VAL A 46 6.72 2.90 -1.46
CA VAL A 46 8.13 2.92 -1.81
C VAL A 46 8.51 4.33 -2.28
N VAL A 47 9.46 4.95 -1.57
CA VAL A 47 9.89 6.34 -1.83
C VAL A 47 11.27 6.43 -2.46
N ALA A 48 12.10 5.39 -2.28
CA ALA A 48 13.45 5.33 -2.81
C ALA A 48 13.85 3.87 -3.06
N MET A 49 14.72 3.65 -4.03
CA MET A 49 15.26 2.31 -4.30
C MET A 49 16.67 2.38 -4.88
N VAL A 50 17.45 1.32 -4.68
CA VAL A 50 18.75 1.15 -5.30
C VAL A 50 19.09 -0.32 -5.51
N ASP A 51 19.68 -0.62 -6.65
CA ASP A 51 20.20 -1.95 -6.97
C ASP A 51 21.71 -2.03 -6.75
N SER A 52 22.19 -3.20 -6.33
CA SER A 52 23.63 -3.48 -6.39
C SER A 52 24.12 -3.45 -7.85
N PRO A 53 25.42 -3.20 -8.10
CA PRO A 53 25.93 -3.09 -9.48
C PRO A 53 25.64 -4.32 -10.36
N GLY A 54 25.62 -5.52 -9.76
CA GLY A 54 25.26 -6.77 -10.44
C GLY A 54 23.76 -7.08 -10.48
N LYS A 55 22.90 -6.18 -10.00
CA LYS A 55 21.43 -6.34 -9.88
C LYS A 55 21.00 -7.61 -9.13
N VAL A 56 21.84 -8.04 -8.19
CA VAL A 56 21.58 -9.21 -7.35
C VAL A 56 20.79 -8.83 -6.11
N LEU A 57 21.07 -7.66 -5.56
CA LEU A 57 20.37 -7.10 -4.39
C LEU A 57 19.55 -5.90 -4.84
N HIS A 58 18.31 -5.84 -4.37
CA HIS A 58 17.43 -4.70 -4.52
C HIS A 58 17.06 -4.20 -3.13
N VAL A 59 17.29 -2.92 -2.87
CA VAL A 59 17.01 -2.26 -1.60
C VAL A 59 15.95 -1.19 -1.84
N GLU A 60 14.91 -1.20 -1.02
CA GLU A 60 13.85 -0.20 -1.04
C GLU A 60 13.82 0.55 0.29
N LEU A 61 13.51 1.84 0.23
CA LEU A 61 13.00 2.60 1.37
C LEU A 61 11.53 2.88 1.14
N SER A 62 10.72 2.64 2.15
CA SER A 62 9.28 2.87 2.13
C SER A 62 8.83 3.75 3.29
N LEU A 63 7.74 4.50 3.08
CA LEU A 63 7.00 5.18 4.13
C LEU A 63 5.69 4.46 4.41
N ASP A 64 5.44 4.16 5.68
CA ASP A 64 4.20 3.58 6.20
C ASP A 64 3.68 4.46 7.35
N GLU A 65 2.60 5.19 7.10
CA GLU A 65 2.04 6.18 8.05
C GLU A 65 3.10 7.16 8.59
N GLY A 66 4.01 7.61 7.73
CA GLY A 66 5.12 8.49 8.09
C GLY A 66 6.26 7.83 8.87
N ARG A 67 6.27 6.50 9.01
CA ARG A 67 7.40 5.72 9.52
C ARG A 67 8.27 5.26 8.36
N ILE A 68 9.58 5.46 8.47
CA ILE A 68 10.54 4.97 7.48
C ILE A 68 10.79 3.48 7.73
N ALA A 69 10.80 2.68 6.67
CA ALA A 69 11.24 1.30 6.70
C ALA A 69 12.12 1.00 5.49
N TYR A 70 13.01 0.02 5.63
CA TYR A 70 13.78 -0.54 4.52
C TYR A 70 13.45 -2.02 4.31
N SER A 71 13.54 -2.48 3.07
CA SER A 71 13.43 -3.90 2.70
C SER A 71 14.58 -4.27 1.78
N ILE A 72 14.97 -5.54 1.79
CA ILE A 72 15.99 -6.06 0.86
C ILE A 72 15.50 -7.35 0.24
N SER A 73 15.58 -7.45 -1.08
CA SER A 73 15.42 -8.70 -1.81
C SER A 73 16.70 -9.08 -2.54
N ARG A 74 16.91 -10.38 -2.69
CA ARG A 74 18.00 -10.97 -3.47
C ARG A 74 17.40 -11.76 -4.61
N LEU A 75 17.67 -11.35 -5.85
CA LEU A 75 17.10 -11.98 -7.06
C LEU A 75 15.57 -12.13 -6.96
N GLY A 76 14.89 -11.10 -6.44
CA GLY A 76 13.43 -11.07 -6.24
C GLY A 76 12.93 -11.86 -5.02
N VAL A 77 13.78 -12.59 -4.31
CA VAL A 77 13.40 -13.30 -3.08
C VAL A 77 13.65 -12.38 -1.88
N PRO A 78 12.65 -12.12 -1.01
CA PRO A 78 12.84 -11.28 0.17
C PRO A 78 13.86 -11.92 1.12
N VAL A 79 14.89 -11.15 1.48
CA VAL A 79 15.91 -11.56 2.46
C VAL A 79 15.82 -10.75 3.75
N ILE A 80 15.39 -9.49 3.66
CA ILE A 80 15.04 -8.65 4.81
C ILE A 80 13.63 -8.12 4.57
N ALA A 81 12.71 -8.54 5.45
CA ALA A 81 11.35 -8.03 5.49
C ALA A 81 11.34 -6.54 5.90
N PRO A 82 10.27 -5.77 5.60
CA PRO A 82 10.19 -4.36 5.96
C PRO A 82 10.57 -4.10 7.42
N SER A 83 11.64 -3.32 7.61
CA SER A 83 12.29 -3.08 8.90
C SER A 83 12.36 -1.58 9.17
N ARG A 84 11.76 -1.15 10.29
CA ARG A 84 11.59 0.28 10.62
C ARG A 84 12.92 0.96 11.00
N LEU A 85 13.04 2.23 10.62
CA LEU A 85 14.14 3.12 10.97
C LEU A 85 13.61 4.29 11.81
N GLY A 86 14.33 4.65 12.86
CA GLY A 86 13.97 5.76 13.75
C GLY A 86 14.83 5.77 15.03
N PHE A 87 14.69 6.82 15.82
CA PHE A 87 15.45 6.99 17.07
C PHE A 87 14.52 7.28 18.25
N LEU A 88 14.86 6.67 19.39
CA LEU A 88 14.31 7.03 20.69
C LEU A 88 15.34 7.89 21.41
N LEU A 89 14.95 9.12 21.72
CA LEU A 89 15.81 10.09 22.37
C LEU A 89 15.36 10.29 23.82
N ARG A 90 16.31 10.56 24.71
CA ARG A 90 16.01 10.82 26.12
C ARG A 90 15.49 12.25 26.28
N ASN A 91 14.42 12.42 27.06
CA ASN A 91 13.87 13.73 27.43
C ASN A 91 13.45 14.63 26.24
N THR A 92 13.11 14.03 25.10
CA THR A 92 12.59 14.74 23.91
C THR A 92 11.65 13.82 23.13
N GLU A 93 11.01 14.36 22.09
CA GLU A 93 10.10 13.61 21.22
C GLU A 93 10.82 12.52 20.42
N LYS A 94 10.07 11.48 20.07
CA LYS A 94 10.59 10.32 19.34
C LYS A 94 10.71 10.64 17.85
N LEU A 95 11.88 10.40 17.26
CA LEU A 95 12.09 10.51 15.82
C LEU A 95 11.71 9.19 15.14
N GLU A 96 10.41 8.89 15.08
CA GLU A 96 9.88 7.63 14.54
C GLU A 96 8.80 7.82 13.46
N ARG A 97 8.06 8.92 13.49
CA ARG A 97 6.83 9.13 12.70
C ARG A 97 6.83 10.48 12.03
N ASN A 98 5.81 10.72 11.21
CA ASN A 98 5.58 11.98 10.49
C ASN A 98 6.72 12.37 9.54
N PHE A 99 7.54 11.42 9.10
CA PHE A 99 8.56 11.69 8.10
C PHE A 99 7.94 11.83 6.71
N ALA A 100 8.43 12.82 5.98
CA ALA A 100 8.27 12.94 4.54
C ALA A 100 9.64 12.93 3.87
N LEU A 101 9.73 12.29 2.69
CA LEU A 101 10.95 12.36 1.89
C LEU A 101 11.11 13.78 1.35
N ALA A 102 12.23 14.43 1.67
CA ALA A 102 12.56 15.76 1.17
C ALA A 102 13.37 15.69 -0.12
N THR A 103 14.40 14.86 -0.16
CA THR A 103 15.22 14.65 -1.36
C THR A 103 15.93 13.31 -1.29
N GLN A 104 16.38 12.83 -2.43
CA GLN A 104 17.23 11.65 -2.53
C GLN A 104 18.26 11.80 -3.65
N SER A 105 19.38 11.10 -3.53
CA SER A 105 20.36 10.96 -4.58
C SER A 105 20.97 9.56 -4.58
N THR A 106 21.40 9.13 -5.75
CA THR A 106 22.12 7.86 -5.92
C THR A 106 23.49 8.13 -6.51
N ARG A 107 24.50 7.37 -6.07
CA ARG A 107 25.83 7.37 -6.70
C ARG A 107 26.37 5.96 -6.86
N SER A 108 27.20 5.77 -7.88
CA SER A 108 27.94 4.52 -8.09
C SER A 108 29.41 4.77 -7.79
N VAL A 109 30.02 3.87 -7.03
CA VAL A 109 31.45 3.91 -6.70
C VAL A 109 32.06 2.59 -7.12
N ASP A 110 33.14 2.66 -7.89
CA ASP A 110 33.95 1.50 -8.28
C ASP A 110 35.41 1.91 -8.24
N GLU A 111 36.06 1.61 -7.13
CA GLU A 111 37.46 1.98 -6.90
C GLU A 111 38.22 0.81 -6.30
N THR A 112 39.52 0.96 -6.17
CA THR A 112 40.40 -0.09 -5.67
C THR A 112 41.47 0.53 -4.80
N TRP A 113 41.79 -0.12 -3.67
CA TRP A 113 42.78 0.36 -2.71
C TRP A 113 43.73 -0.76 -2.30
N GLU A 114 44.95 -0.37 -1.89
CA GLU A 114 45.97 -1.31 -1.42
C GLU A 114 45.99 -1.39 0.11
N GLN A 115 45.97 -2.62 0.62
CA GLN A 115 46.11 -2.91 2.03
C GLN A 115 47.59 -2.89 2.45
N PRO A 116 47.94 -2.30 3.60
CA PRO A 116 49.30 -2.39 4.13
C PRO A 116 49.67 -3.81 4.56
N TRP A 117 48.67 -4.58 4.99
CA TRP A 117 48.77 -6.00 5.36
C TRP A 117 47.36 -6.60 5.30
N GLY A 118 47.26 -7.89 4.96
CA GLY A 118 45.98 -8.59 4.80
C GLY A 118 46.09 -9.85 3.96
N GLU A 119 44.95 -10.52 3.77
CA GLU A 119 44.85 -11.73 2.94
C GLU A 119 45.03 -11.43 1.45
N THR A 120 44.55 -10.27 0.99
CA THR A 120 44.70 -9.80 -0.39
C THR A 120 45.32 -8.41 -0.39
N ARG A 121 46.34 -8.19 -1.22
CA ARG A 121 47.01 -6.89 -1.33
C ARG A 121 46.09 -5.76 -1.81
N THR A 122 45.14 -6.08 -2.68
CA THR A 122 44.32 -5.10 -3.41
C THR A 122 42.84 -5.44 -3.23
N VAL A 123 42.04 -4.48 -2.77
CA VAL A 123 40.61 -4.65 -2.50
C VAL A 123 39.79 -3.72 -3.39
N ARG A 124 38.78 -4.27 -4.05
CA ARG A 124 37.81 -3.52 -4.86
C ARG A 124 36.63 -3.07 -4.01
N ASN A 125 36.33 -1.78 -4.04
CA ASN A 125 35.19 -1.15 -3.41
C ASN A 125 34.16 -0.78 -4.49
N HIS A 126 33.18 -1.66 -4.74
CA HIS A 126 32.20 -1.50 -5.82
C HIS A 126 30.77 -1.58 -5.27
N TYR A 127 30.10 -0.44 -5.18
CA TYR A 127 28.75 -0.32 -4.63
C TYR A 127 27.93 0.79 -5.28
N SER A 128 26.61 0.64 -5.17
CA SER A 128 25.64 1.71 -5.42
C SER A 128 25.18 2.24 -4.06
N GLU A 129 25.19 3.56 -3.90
CA GLU A 129 24.70 4.24 -2.70
C GLU A 129 23.41 4.98 -3.01
N LEU A 130 22.51 4.95 -2.03
CA LEU A 130 21.31 5.76 -1.97
C LEU A 130 21.37 6.62 -0.71
N SER A 131 21.34 7.93 -0.89
CA SER A 131 21.23 8.91 0.18
C SER A 131 19.84 9.52 0.13
N ALA A 132 19.06 9.36 1.21
CA ALA A 132 17.70 9.89 1.31
C ALA A 132 17.61 10.81 2.52
N ARG A 133 17.10 12.02 2.31
CA ARG A 133 16.88 13.02 3.35
C ARG A 133 15.40 13.08 3.67
N PHE A 134 15.07 12.85 4.93
CA PHE A 134 13.72 12.95 5.45
C PHE A 134 13.58 14.18 6.33
N THR A 135 12.38 14.77 6.32
CA THR A 135 11.98 15.87 7.21
C THR A 135 10.75 15.45 7.98
N GLU A 136 10.76 15.68 9.28
CA GLU A 136 9.57 15.51 10.10
C GLU A 136 8.59 16.66 9.81
N GLN A 137 7.34 16.30 9.51
CA GLN A 137 6.26 17.24 9.33
C GLN A 137 5.57 17.46 10.67
N VAL A 138 5.70 18.67 11.22
CA VAL A 138 4.87 19.12 12.34
C VAL A 138 3.52 19.52 11.76
N LYS A 139 2.45 18.79 12.06
CA LYS A 139 1.09 19.26 11.80
C LYS A 139 0.81 20.41 12.75
N LEU A 140 0.64 21.62 12.21
CA LEU A 140 0.11 22.80 12.89
C LEU A 140 -1.39 22.63 13.20
#